data_AF-A0A353NPS5-F1
#
_entry.id   AF-A0A353NPS5-F1
#
_cell.length_a   1.000
_cell.length_b   1.000
_cell.length_c   1.000
_cell.angle_alpha   90.00
_cell.angle_beta   90.00
_cell.angle_gamma   90.00
#
_symmetry.space_group_name_H-M   'P 1'
#
loop_
_entity.id
_entity.type
_entity.pdbx_description
1 polymer ?
#
loop_
_entity_poly.entity_id
_entity_poly.type
_entity_poly.pdbx_seq_one_letter_code
_entity_poly.pdbx_strand_id
1 'polypeptide(L)' 'VCSGRRAGDVAVRLKYAGVPLHKIIIEPECKPSIEGLGEQDAGEYHILASYTSVFNYSKLLRKMGKAVE' A
#
# COMPACT_ATOMS: atom_id res chain seq x y z
N VAL A 1 0.83 4.98 0.16
CA VAL A 1 -0.15 4.47 1.14
C VAL A 1 0.56 3.49 2.08
N CYS A 2 0.46 3.69 3.39
CA CYS A 2 0.97 2.79 4.42
C CYS A 2 -0.16 1.87 4.88
N SER A 3 0.07 0.57 4.95
CA SER A 3 -1.00 -0.41 5.21
C SER A 3 -0.57 -1.54 6.15
N GLY A 4 -1.55 -2.37 6.54
CA GLY A 4 -1.39 -3.49 7.44
C GLY A 4 -1.36 -3.09 8.91
N ARG A 5 -1.15 -4.08 9.79
CA ARG A 5 -1.23 -3.92 11.26
C ARG A 5 -0.28 -2.85 11.82
N ARG A 6 0.82 -2.57 11.12
CA ARG A 6 1.85 -1.59 11.51
C ARG A 6 1.90 -0.37 10.59
N ALA A 7 0.80 -0.06 9.91
CA ALA A 7 0.72 1.08 8.99
C ALA A 7 1.19 2.40 9.62
N GLY A 8 0.81 2.64 10.89
CA GLY A 8 1.26 3.80 11.66
C GLY A 8 2.77 3.87 11.84
N ASP A 9 3.40 2.76 12.23
CA ASP A 9 4.87 2.69 12.40
C ASP A 9 5.59 2.98 11.07
N VAL A 10 5.09 2.44 9.96
CA VAL A 10 5.65 2.70 8.62
C VAL A 10 5.48 4.17 8.24
N ALA A 11 4.33 4.77 8.53
CA ALA A 11 4.09 6.19 8.28
C ALA A 11 5.03 7.09 9.08
N VAL A 12 5.27 6.77 10.36
CA VAL A 12 6.26 7.47 11.19
C VAL A 12 7.66 7.30 10.62
N ARG A 13 8.03 6.10 10.15
CA ARG A 13 9.33 5.88 9.50
C ARG A 13 9.50 6.75 8.25
N LEU A 14 8.47 6.89 7.41
CA LEU A 14 8.50 7.75 6.21
C LEU A 14 8.55 9.23 6.57
N LYS A 15 7.82 9.66 7.60
CA LYS A 15 7.94 11.03 8.17
C LYS A 15 9.39 11.33 8.53
N TYR A 16 10.06 10.44 9.26
CA TYR A 16 11.48 10.62 9.61
C TYR A 16 12.45 10.48 8.44
N ALA A 17 12.02 9.87 7.33
CA ALA A 17 12.79 9.87 6.08
C ALA A 17 12.69 11.19 5.30
N GLY A 18 11.86 12.15 5.75
CA GLY A 18 11.63 13.42 5.05
C GLY A 18 10.53 13.38 4.00
N VAL A 19 9.69 12.33 3.96
CA VAL A 19 8.54 12.29 3.04
C VAL A 19 7.49 13.31 3.49
N PRO A 20 6.98 14.19 2.59
CA PRO A 20 5.97 15.18 2.96
C PRO A 20 4.72 14.54 3.55
N LEU A 21 4.27 15.02 4.71
CA LEU A 21 3.14 14.43 5.45
C LEU A 21 1.86 14.33 4.63
N HIS A 22 1.56 15.33 3.80
CA HIS A 22 0.36 15.33 2.94
C HIS A 22 0.38 14.25 1.85
N LYS A 23 1.54 13.62 1.58
CA LYS A 23 1.67 12.47 0.67
C LYS A 23 1.57 11.12 1.37
N ILE A 24 1.55 11.10 2.71
CA ILE A 24 1.48 9.87 3.51
C ILE A 24 0.02 9.62 3.90
N ILE A 25 -0.57 8.60 3.29
CA ILE A 25 -1.91 8.11 3.62
C ILE A 25 -1.75 6.84 4.45
N ILE A 26 -2.39 6.77 5.62
CA ILE A 26 -2.43 5.58 6.48
C ILE A 26 -3.77 4.88 6.22
N GLU A 27 -3.72 3.68 5.66
CA GLU A 27 -4.89 2.85 5.38
C GLU A 27 -4.59 1.41 5.83
N PRO A 28 -4.97 1.02 7.07
CA PRO A 28 -4.62 -0.27 7.64
C PRO A 28 -5.13 -1.48 6.85
N GLU A 29 -6.27 -1.33 6.17
CA GLU A 29 -6.92 -2.43 5.45
C GLU A 29 -6.34 -2.61 4.03
N CYS A 30 -6.09 -3.85 3.63
CA CYS A 30 -5.41 -4.15 2.36
C CYS A 30 -6.27 -3.86 1.11
N LYS A 31 -7.60 -3.95 1.22
CA LYS A 31 -8.50 -3.72 0.08
C LYS A 31 -8.66 -2.21 -0.18
N PRO A 32 -9.03 -1.38 0.81
CA PRO A 32 -9.12 0.07 0.62
C PRO A 32 -7.79 0.70 0.21
N SER A 33 -6.65 0.15 0.67
CA SER A 33 -5.34 0.67 0.27
C SER A 33 -5.06 0.53 -1.23
N ILE A 34 -5.54 -0.55 -1.88
CA ILE A 34 -5.43 -0.75 -3.33
C ILE A 34 -6.48 0.08 -4.07
N GLU A 35 -7.70 0.17 -3.56
CA GLU A 35 -8.75 0.97 -4.18
C GLU A 35 -8.33 2.45 -4.24
N GLY A 36 -7.80 2.99 -3.14
CA GLY A 36 -7.27 4.35 -3.11
C GLY A 36 -6.00 4.57 -3.96
N LEU A 37 -5.21 3.52 -4.22
CA LEU A 37 -4.13 3.57 -5.22
C LEU A 37 -4.68 3.72 -6.64
N GLY A 38 -5.80 3.05 -6.95
CA GLY A 38 -6.44 3.10 -8.26
C GLY A 38 -7.07 4.46 -8.60
N GLU A 39 -7.33 5.30 -7.61
CA GLU A 39 -7.82 6.67 -7.79
C GLU A 39 -6.69 7.67 -8.10
N GLN A 40 -5.44 7.27 -7.91
CA GLN A 40 -4.30 8.12 -8.26
C GLN A 40 -4.03 8.02 -9.77
N ASP A 41 -3.45 9.09 -10.33
CA ASP A 41 -2.98 9.09 -11.71
C ASP A 41 -1.47 8.85 -11.71
N ALA A 42 -1.07 7.59 -11.78
CA ALA A 42 0.31 7.17 -11.94
C ALA A 42 0.42 6.03 -12.94
N GLY A 43 1.48 6.05 -13.77
CA GLY A 43 1.72 5.01 -14.77
C GLY A 43 2.13 3.66 -14.18
N GLU A 44 2.71 3.65 -12.98
CA GLU A 44 3.13 2.42 -12.30
C GLU A 44 2.97 2.55 -10.78
N TYR A 45 2.64 1.43 -10.14
CA TYR A 45 2.48 1.32 -8.69
C TYR A 45 3.37 0.22 -8.13
N HIS A 46 4.12 0.53 -7.07
CA HIS A 46 4.94 -0.45 -6.35
C HIS A 46 4.35 -0.74 -4.96
N ILE A 47 4.21 -2.03 -4.63
CA ILE A 47 3.78 -2.49 -3.32
C ILE A 47 4.97 -3.13 -2.61
N LEU A 48 5.48 -2.45 -1.58
CA LEU A 48 6.53 -2.97 -0.69
C LEU A 48 5.87 -3.56 0.55
N ALA A 49 5.91 -4.88 0.68
CA ALA A 49 5.17 -5.60 1.70
C ALA A 49 6.05 -6.65 2.39
N SER A 50 5.74 -6.96 3.65
CA SER A 50 6.32 -8.12 4.34
C SER A 50 5.83 -9.42 3.70
N TYR A 51 6.56 -10.53 3.90
CA TYR A 51 6.21 -11.84 3.34
C TYR A 51 4.73 -12.23 3.54
N THR A 52 4.19 -12.07 4.75
CA THR A 52 2.78 -12.39 5.04
C THR A 52 1.80 -11.44 4.34
N SER A 53 2.18 -10.17 4.20
CA SER A 53 1.37 -9.17 3.53
C SER A 53 1.37 -9.36 2.01
N VAL A 54 2.49 -9.81 1.43
CA VAL A 54 2.60 -10.16 0.00
C VAL A 54 1.58 -11.22 -0.38
N PHE A 55 1.40 -12.26 0.44
CA PHE A 55 0.40 -13.30 0.17
C PHE A 55 -1.03 -12.72 0.12
N ASN A 56 -1.38 -11.85 1.07
CA ASN A 56 -2.70 -11.20 1.10
C ASN A 56 -2.92 -10.31 -0.11
N TYR A 57 -1.90 -9.50 -0.47
CA TYR A 57 -1.95 -8.61 -1.62
C TYR A 57 -2.03 -9.38 -2.94
N SER A 58 -1.22 -10.44 -3.13
CA SER A 58 -1.26 -11.29 -4.32
C SER A 58 -2.64 -11.93 -4.51
N LYS A 59 -3.23 -12.46 -3.43
CA LYS A 59 -4.59 -13.04 -3.48
C LYS A 59 -5.64 -11.98 -3.85
N LEU A 60 -5.52 -10.77 -3.33
CA LEU A 60 -6.45 -9.68 -3.64
C LEU A 60 -6.32 -9.19 -5.09
N LEU A 61 -5.09 -8.97 -5.56
CA LEU A 61 -4.79 -8.55 -6.93
C LEU A 61 -5.26 -9.58 -7.97
N ARG A 62 -5.07 -10.87 -7.68
CA ARG A 62 -5.60 -11.97 -8.52
C ARG A 62 -7.12 -11.92 -8.60
N LYS A 63 -7.82 -11.69 -7.48
CA LYS A 63 -9.29 -11.52 -7.48
C LYS A 63 -9.76 -10.30 -8.26
N MET A 64 -8.95 -9.24 -8.29
CA MET A 64 -9.25 -8.01 -9.04
C MET A 64 -8.85 -8.08 -10.51
N GLY A 65 -8.25 -9.19 -10.98
CA GLY A 65 -7.78 -9.32 -12.36
C GLY A 65 -6.57 -8.45 -12.71
N LYS A 66 -5.89 -7.87 -11.69
CA LYS A 66 -4.73 -6.98 -11.84
C LYS A 66 -3.41 -7.66 -11.46
N ALA A 67 -3.38 -8.98 -11.45
CA ALA A 67 -2.16 -9.71 -11.12
C ALA A 67 -1.16 -9.57 -12.28
N VAL A 68 -0.01 -8.98 -11.98
CA VAL A 68 1.18 -9.01 -12.84
C VAL A 68 1.96 -10.27 -12.47
N GLU A 69 2.32 -11.08 -13.47
CA GLU A 69 3.17 -12.27 -13.31
C GLU A 69 4.58 -11.93 -12.84
#